data_AF-A0A507CHR2-F1
#
_entry.id   AF-A0A507CHR2-F1
#
_cell.length_a   1.000
_cell.length_b   1.000
_cell.length_c   1.000
_cell.angle_alpha   90.00
_cell.angle_beta   90.00
_cell.angle_gamma   90.00
#
_symmetry.space_group_name_H-M   'P 1'
#
loop_
_entity.id
_entity.type
_entity.pdbx_description
1 polymer ?
#
loop_
_entity_poly.entity_id
_entity_poly.type
_entity_poly.pdbx_seq_one_letter_code
_entity_poly.pdbx_strand_id
1 'polypeptide(L)'
;MNCARVPLVIFGCLALFVLVQVPVASAVDDANATASMVDLCTAMRGMPGCTLKKLCDANPNALPDPYCQPISLVGSVCLTDMPRMSGCKSYVATCTGNNTCQTLYPAPSQLPTTATVAQEITSICTEMTMNGCSECGTLSPRSRYYDDCDMMDVYSRLCKAMPGMTQCKAWSAFCSGAPGSTSSLCIDDGTGDPAPGMIMYFHTGIVEYILFKKWVPRNVLQYVLSMLALFCLAVFYECLQAMHVVLDMYLGRRIPSKNSNGVYDAPDPDSPADSQAPLTPSQPSRSRFGTFPASAAPASAEVYAKQPSWTTGWGPTLIRGSLRMVMATLSYALMLVTMTYNVGLFFSVVVGLGVGSMLAAPITKSAEKAMVASGAIVGTVHNWETCC
;
A
#
# COMPACT_ATOMS: atom_id res chain seq x y z
N MET A 1 -76.67 0.02 55.85
CA MET A 1 -77.35 -0.66 54.73
C MET A 1 -76.57 -1.94 54.42
N ASN A 2 -77.27 -3.07 54.55
CA ASN A 2 -76.89 -4.50 54.36
C ASN A 2 -76.03 -4.78 53.10
N CYS A 3 -75.23 -5.85 52.93
CA CYS A 3 -74.95 -7.09 53.68
C CYS A 3 -73.76 -7.86 53.01
N ALA A 4 -72.92 -8.54 53.83
CA ALA A 4 -72.17 -9.82 53.61
C ALA A 4 -71.10 -9.94 52.48
N ARG A 5 -69.93 -10.59 52.62
CA ARG A 5 -69.33 -11.51 53.62
C ARG A 5 -67.81 -11.63 53.35
N VAL A 6 -67.01 -11.67 54.42
CA VAL A 6 -65.62 -12.18 54.57
C VAL A 6 -65.72 -13.74 54.66
N PRO A 7 -64.73 -14.62 54.30
CA PRO A 7 -63.37 -14.60 54.82
C PRO A 7 -62.17 -15.17 54.00
N LEU A 8 -61.02 -14.75 54.51
CA LEU A 8 -59.66 -15.31 54.46
C LEU A 8 -59.62 -16.79 54.88
N VAL A 9 -58.98 -17.70 54.11
CA VAL A 9 -58.43 -18.98 54.63
C VAL A 9 -57.12 -19.33 53.90
N ILE A 10 -56.13 -19.66 54.73
CA ILE A 10 -54.77 -20.11 54.51
C ILE A 10 -54.77 -21.59 54.07
N PHE A 11 -53.86 -22.00 53.17
CA PHE A 11 -53.01 -23.21 53.23
C PHE A 11 -52.60 -23.69 51.83
N GLY A 12 -51.33 -24.06 51.71
CA GLY A 12 -50.65 -24.37 50.45
C GLY A 12 -51.28 -25.49 49.64
N CYS A 13 -51.15 -25.37 48.33
CA CYS A 13 -51.26 -26.50 47.43
C CYS A 13 -50.43 -26.20 46.18
N LEU A 14 -49.77 -27.24 45.68
CA LEU A 14 -48.88 -27.30 44.54
C LEU A 14 -49.21 -26.27 43.45
N ALA A 15 -48.21 -25.46 43.09
CA ALA A 15 -48.19 -24.80 41.81
C ALA A 15 -48.16 -25.90 40.73
N LEU A 16 -49.35 -26.30 40.27
CA LEU A 16 -49.51 -26.87 38.94
C LEU A 16 -48.92 -25.82 37.99
N PHE A 17 -47.73 -26.11 37.48
CA PHE A 17 -47.24 -25.55 36.24
C PHE A 17 -48.28 -25.88 35.17
N VAL A 18 -49.25 -24.99 35.00
CA VAL A 18 -50.01 -24.92 33.76
C VAL A 18 -48.99 -24.50 32.72
N LEU A 19 -48.44 -25.50 32.03
CA LEU A 19 -47.84 -25.35 30.71
C LEU A 19 -48.88 -24.64 29.87
N VAL A 20 -48.76 -23.31 29.78
CA VAL A 20 -49.35 -22.55 28.70
C VAL A 20 -48.61 -23.01 27.46
N GLN A 21 -49.08 -24.10 26.87
CA GLN A 21 -48.82 -24.43 25.48
C GLN A 21 -49.45 -23.31 24.67
N VAL A 22 -48.65 -22.27 24.42
CA VAL A 22 -48.87 -21.37 23.30
C VAL A 22 -48.89 -22.27 22.07
N PRO A 23 -50.02 -22.35 21.34
CA PRO A 23 -50.07 -23.14 20.11
C PRO A 23 -49.08 -22.49 19.15
N VAL A 24 -47.99 -23.21 18.86
CA VAL A 24 -47.06 -22.87 17.79
C VAL A 24 -47.86 -22.99 16.50
N ALA A 25 -48.47 -21.88 16.09
CA ALA A 25 -49.21 -21.79 14.85
C ALA A 25 -48.21 -21.96 13.71
N SER A 26 -48.00 -23.20 13.27
CA SER A 26 -47.52 -23.59 11.93
C SER A 26 -46.59 -22.59 11.23
N ALA A 27 -45.53 -22.18 11.93
CA ALA A 27 -44.31 -21.67 11.32
C ALA A 27 -43.51 -22.90 10.88
N VAL A 28 -42.81 -22.82 9.75
CA VAL A 28 -41.96 -23.88 9.19
C VAL A 28 -41.28 -24.66 10.32
N ASP A 29 -41.48 -25.97 10.38
CA ASP A 29 -40.84 -26.81 11.38
C ASP A 29 -39.32 -26.64 11.29
N ASP A 30 -38.64 -26.53 12.43
CA ASP A 30 -37.18 -26.28 12.46
C ASP A 30 -36.40 -27.33 11.66
N ALA A 31 -36.94 -28.55 11.53
CA ALA A 31 -36.40 -29.62 10.69
C ALA A 31 -36.46 -29.27 9.20
N ASN A 32 -37.62 -28.83 8.67
CA ASN A 32 -37.77 -28.38 7.29
C ASN A 32 -36.99 -27.08 7.00
N ALA A 33 -36.88 -26.17 7.97
CA ALA A 33 -36.03 -24.98 7.83
C ALA A 33 -34.55 -25.37 7.72
N THR A 34 -34.09 -26.32 8.53
CA THR A 34 -32.72 -26.84 8.48
C THR A 34 -32.46 -27.60 7.18
N ALA A 35 -33.39 -28.43 6.72
CA ALA A 35 -33.30 -29.13 5.44
C ALA A 35 -33.24 -28.14 4.27
N SER A 36 -34.07 -27.11 4.29
CA SER A 36 -34.06 -26.04 3.29
C SER A 36 -32.71 -25.30 3.24
N MET A 37 -32.09 -25.02 4.39
CA MET A 37 -30.74 -24.44 4.43
C MET A 37 -29.67 -25.38 3.86
N VAL A 38 -29.74 -26.67 4.15
CA VAL A 38 -28.79 -27.66 3.62
C VAL A 38 -28.93 -27.77 2.09
N ASP A 39 -30.15 -27.82 1.58
CA ASP A 39 -30.42 -27.84 0.13
C ASP A 39 -29.92 -26.57 -0.57
N LEU A 40 -30.08 -25.41 0.08
CA LEU A 40 -29.65 -24.13 -0.47
C LEU A 40 -28.12 -24.00 -0.48
N CYS A 41 -27.46 -24.36 0.62
CA CYS A 41 -26.00 -24.30 0.73
C CYS A 41 -25.29 -25.40 -0.05
N THR A 42 -25.96 -26.50 -0.40
CA THR A 42 -25.41 -27.49 -1.35
C THR A 42 -25.54 -27.04 -2.80
N ALA A 43 -26.60 -26.28 -3.14
CA ALA A 43 -26.78 -25.70 -4.46
C ALA A 43 -25.83 -24.51 -4.72
N MET A 44 -25.50 -23.71 -3.70
CA MET A 44 -24.58 -22.59 -3.79
C MET A 44 -23.96 -22.29 -2.42
N ARG A 45 -22.70 -22.67 -2.19
CA ARG A 45 -22.06 -22.54 -0.86
C ARG A 45 -21.67 -21.10 -0.51
N GLY A 46 -21.34 -20.28 -1.51
CA GLY A 46 -20.78 -18.95 -1.33
C GLY A 46 -21.78 -17.83 -1.01
N MET A 47 -23.04 -18.15 -0.70
CA MET A 47 -24.04 -17.15 -0.34
C MET A 47 -23.81 -16.60 1.08
N PRO A 48 -24.07 -15.30 1.34
CA PRO A 48 -23.95 -14.72 2.68
C PRO A 48 -24.73 -15.47 3.75
N GLY A 49 -25.94 -15.95 3.43
CA GLY A 49 -26.75 -16.75 4.36
C GLY A 49 -26.11 -18.09 4.77
N CYS A 50 -25.33 -18.73 3.89
CA CYS A 50 -24.59 -19.95 4.20
C CYS A 50 -23.36 -19.68 5.07
N THR A 51 -22.69 -18.54 4.88
CA THR A 51 -21.63 -18.09 5.79
C THR A 51 -22.18 -17.84 7.20
N LEU A 52 -23.35 -17.20 7.32
CA LEU A 52 -24.01 -17.01 8.62
C LEU A 52 -24.38 -18.35 9.29
N LYS A 53 -24.87 -19.32 8.50
CA LYS A 53 -25.14 -20.68 9.01
C LYS A 53 -23.87 -21.32 9.58
N LYS A 54 -22.75 -21.28 8.85
CA LYS A 54 -21.46 -21.82 9.32
C LYS A 54 -21.02 -21.16 10.63
N LEU A 55 -21.24 -19.85 10.80
CA LEU A 55 -20.93 -19.14 12.04
C LEU A 55 -21.80 -19.61 13.22
N CYS A 56 -23.10 -19.78 13.01
CA CYS A 56 -24.00 -20.31 14.03
C CYS A 56 -23.74 -21.78 14.37
N ASP A 57 -23.37 -22.60 13.38
CA ASP A 57 -22.97 -24.00 13.58
C ASP A 57 -21.67 -24.09 14.40
N ALA A 58 -20.73 -23.16 14.20
CA ALA A 58 -19.46 -23.10 14.93
C ALA A 58 -19.61 -22.52 16.35
N ASN A 59 -20.44 -21.51 16.52
CA ASN A 59 -20.74 -20.92 17.82
C ASN A 59 -22.20 -20.44 17.86
N PRO A 60 -23.07 -21.04 18.71
CA PRO A 60 -24.48 -20.66 18.78
C PRO A 60 -24.71 -19.23 19.28
N ASN A 61 -23.72 -18.63 19.95
CA ASN A 61 -23.77 -17.25 20.43
C ASN A 61 -23.07 -16.26 19.48
N ALA A 62 -22.70 -16.67 18.26
CA ALA A 62 -22.03 -15.80 17.29
C ALA A 62 -22.92 -14.64 16.81
N LEU A 63 -24.23 -14.84 16.77
CA LEU A 63 -25.22 -13.81 16.47
C LEU A 63 -26.26 -13.76 17.60
N PRO A 64 -26.82 -12.59 17.91
CA PRO A 64 -27.84 -12.47 18.94
C PRO A 64 -29.10 -13.24 18.55
N ASP A 65 -29.82 -13.77 19.53
CA ASP A 65 -31.14 -14.34 19.29
C ASP A 65 -32.08 -13.25 18.71
N PRO A 66 -32.91 -13.55 17.69
CA PRO A 66 -33.25 -14.87 17.11
C PRO A 66 -32.52 -15.19 15.77
N TYR A 67 -31.38 -14.55 15.46
CA TYR A 67 -30.79 -14.60 14.12
C TYR A 67 -30.05 -15.91 13.79
N CYS A 68 -29.63 -16.68 14.81
CA CYS A 68 -29.07 -18.02 14.61
C CYS A 68 -30.11 -19.14 14.46
N GLN A 69 -31.41 -18.80 14.50
CA GLN A 69 -32.46 -19.78 14.24
C GLN A 69 -32.51 -20.13 12.74
N PRO A 70 -32.72 -21.41 12.38
CA PRO A 70 -32.72 -21.83 10.97
C PRO A 70 -33.79 -21.11 10.15
N ILE A 71 -34.95 -20.79 10.75
CA ILE A 71 -36.03 -20.03 10.10
C ILE A 71 -35.59 -18.60 9.73
N SER A 72 -34.87 -17.92 10.62
CA SER A 72 -34.33 -16.56 10.37
C SER A 72 -33.28 -16.57 9.25
N LEU A 73 -32.43 -17.61 9.23
CA LEU A 73 -31.40 -17.80 8.21
C LEU A 73 -32.02 -18.08 6.83
N VAL A 74 -33.02 -18.97 6.74
CA VAL A 74 -33.76 -19.20 5.47
C VAL A 74 -34.46 -17.93 5.02
N GLY A 75 -35.05 -17.18 5.95
CA GLY A 75 -35.67 -15.88 5.65
C GLY A 75 -34.70 -14.89 5.02
N SER A 76 -33.45 -14.85 5.48
CA SER A 76 -32.41 -13.99 4.92
C SER A 76 -32.13 -14.27 3.43
N VAL A 77 -32.12 -15.54 3.02
CA VAL A 77 -31.85 -15.91 1.62
C VAL A 77 -33.12 -15.83 0.78
N CYS A 78 -34.24 -16.32 1.29
CA CYS A 78 -35.46 -16.47 0.49
C CYS A 78 -36.30 -15.19 0.37
N LEU A 79 -36.15 -14.21 1.27
CA LEU A 79 -36.83 -12.91 1.15
C LEU A 79 -35.94 -11.85 0.50
N THR A 80 -34.64 -11.83 0.83
CA THR A 80 -33.75 -10.73 0.45
C THR A 80 -32.87 -11.04 -0.76
N ASP A 81 -32.43 -12.30 -0.93
CA ASP A 81 -31.39 -12.65 -1.91
C ASP A 81 -31.94 -13.39 -3.15
N MET A 82 -32.45 -14.61 -2.99
CA MET A 82 -32.90 -15.47 -4.09
C MET A 82 -34.24 -16.17 -3.80
N PRO A 83 -35.39 -15.51 -4.05
CA PRO A 83 -36.71 -16.05 -3.72
C PRO A 83 -37.17 -17.24 -4.59
N ARG A 84 -36.49 -17.54 -5.70
CA ARG A 84 -36.93 -18.53 -6.71
C ARG A 84 -36.20 -19.88 -6.63
N MET A 85 -35.31 -20.09 -5.67
CA MET A 85 -34.61 -21.37 -5.51
C MET A 85 -35.52 -22.48 -4.95
N SER A 86 -35.22 -23.73 -5.28
CA SER A 86 -36.00 -24.90 -4.84
C SER A 86 -36.08 -25.01 -3.32
N GLY A 87 -34.98 -24.71 -2.61
CA GLY A 87 -34.93 -24.69 -1.14
C GLY A 87 -35.80 -23.61 -0.50
N CYS A 88 -36.22 -22.59 -1.25
CA CYS A 88 -37.08 -21.52 -0.73
C CYS A 88 -38.58 -21.82 -0.83
N LYS A 89 -39.00 -22.88 -1.54
CA LYS A 89 -40.42 -23.16 -1.80
C LYS A 89 -41.24 -23.32 -0.51
N SER A 90 -40.72 -24.07 0.46
CA SER A 90 -41.38 -24.32 1.75
C SER A 90 -41.54 -23.04 2.58
N TYR A 91 -40.49 -22.21 2.60
CA TYR A 91 -40.49 -20.93 3.32
C TYR A 91 -41.42 -19.91 2.65
N VAL A 92 -41.36 -19.77 1.33
CA VAL A 92 -42.17 -18.80 0.57
C VAL A 92 -43.67 -19.13 0.68
N ALA A 93 -44.03 -20.41 0.64
CA ALA A 93 -45.42 -20.85 0.80
C ALA A 93 -46.02 -20.47 2.17
N THR A 94 -45.19 -20.32 3.21
CA THR A 94 -45.64 -20.21 4.60
C THR A 94 -45.40 -18.81 5.20
N CYS A 95 -44.31 -18.15 4.85
CA CYS A 95 -43.79 -16.97 5.56
C CYS A 95 -43.75 -15.68 4.71
N THR A 96 -43.91 -15.73 3.38
CA THR A 96 -43.88 -14.51 2.54
C THR A 96 -45.10 -13.61 2.75
N GLY A 97 -46.28 -14.20 3.02
CA GLY A 97 -47.52 -13.45 3.28
C GLY A 97 -47.92 -13.36 4.76
N ASN A 98 -47.12 -13.92 5.67
CA ASN A 98 -47.48 -14.05 7.07
C ASN A 98 -46.59 -13.17 7.97
N ASN A 99 -47.17 -12.08 8.47
CA ASN A 99 -46.49 -11.15 9.35
C ASN A 99 -46.03 -11.81 10.66
N THR A 100 -46.69 -12.87 11.14
CA THR A 100 -46.28 -13.54 12.38
C THR A 100 -44.92 -14.21 12.23
N CYS A 101 -44.66 -14.85 11.09
CA CYS A 101 -43.37 -15.48 10.79
C CYS A 101 -42.24 -14.45 10.72
N GLN A 102 -42.50 -13.29 10.10
CA GLN A 102 -41.53 -12.20 9.98
C GLN A 102 -41.28 -11.49 11.32
N THR A 103 -42.27 -11.43 12.21
CA THR A 103 -42.12 -10.81 13.55
C THR A 103 -41.44 -11.73 14.56
N LEU A 104 -41.66 -13.04 14.48
CA LEU A 104 -41.04 -14.03 15.37
C LEU A 104 -39.60 -14.34 14.95
N TYR A 105 -39.33 -14.33 13.64
CA TYR A 105 -38.03 -14.64 13.04
C TYR A 105 -37.66 -13.58 12.00
N PRO A 106 -37.23 -12.38 12.44
CA PRO A 106 -36.83 -11.32 11.53
C PRO A 106 -35.60 -11.74 10.71
N ALA A 107 -35.66 -11.48 9.40
CA ALA A 107 -34.46 -11.57 8.58
C ALA A 107 -33.41 -10.56 9.10
N PRO A 108 -32.10 -10.88 9.01
CA PRO A 108 -31.03 -9.95 9.33
C PRO A 108 -31.24 -8.66 8.56
N SER A 109 -31.35 -7.54 9.29
CA SER A 109 -31.53 -6.25 8.65
C SER A 109 -30.26 -5.89 7.87
N GLN A 110 -30.42 -5.40 6.63
CA GLN A 110 -29.33 -4.90 5.78
C GLN A 110 -28.27 -5.94 5.35
N LEU A 111 -28.58 -7.25 5.37
CA LEU A 111 -27.69 -8.24 4.76
C LEU A 111 -27.57 -7.97 3.24
N PRO A 112 -26.35 -7.75 2.71
CA PRO A 112 -26.17 -7.53 1.28
C PRO A 112 -26.50 -8.80 0.50
N THR A 113 -27.12 -8.64 -0.66
CA THR A 113 -27.43 -9.76 -1.56
C THR A 113 -26.15 -10.36 -2.13
N THR A 114 -26.20 -11.64 -2.48
CA THR A 114 -25.14 -12.36 -3.18
C THR A 114 -24.64 -11.59 -4.40
N ALA A 115 -25.56 -11.02 -5.20
CA ALA A 115 -25.21 -10.25 -6.38
C ALA A 115 -24.43 -8.97 -6.04
N THR A 116 -24.86 -8.25 -5.00
CA THR A 116 -24.15 -7.06 -4.52
C THR A 116 -22.77 -7.41 -4.02
N VAL A 117 -22.65 -8.41 -3.14
CA VAL A 117 -21.35 -8.82 -2.57
C VAL A 117 -20.37 -9.26 -3.67
N ALA A 118 -20.82 -10.06 -4.63
CA ALA A 118 -19.98 -10.48 -5.74
C ALA A 118 -19.50 -9.30 -6.61
N GLN A 119 -20.37 -8.34 -6.88
CA GLN A 119 -20.00 -7.14 -7.64
C GLN A 119 -18.97 -6.30 -6.89
N GLU A 120 -19.19 -6.05 -5.60
CA GLU A 120 -18.28 -5.23 -4.79
C GLU A 120 -16.92 -5.92 -4.60
N ILE A 121 -16.87 -7.24 -4.34
CA ILE A 121 -15.58 -7.95 -4.29
C ILE A 121 -14.85 -7.81 -5.63
N THR A 122 -15.56 -7.97 -6.76
CA THR A 122 -14.96 -7.85 -8.09
C THR A 122 -14.39 -6.45 -8.31
N SER A 123 -15.14 -5.40 -7.99
CA SER A 123 -14.67 -4.03 -8.15
C SER A 123 -13.44 -3.78 -7.28
N ILE A 124 -13.45 -4.19 -6.01
CA ILE A 124 -12.31 -3.95 -5.11
C ILE A 124 -11.07 -4.67 -5.66
N CYS A 125 -11.22 -5.93 -6.05
CA CYS A 125 -10.12 -6.75 -6.53
C CYS A 125 -9.61 -6.37 -7.93
N THR A 126 -10.42 -5.68 -8.74
CA THR A 126 -9.97 -5.12 -10.03
C THR A 126 -9.26 -3.77 -9.90
N GLU A 127 -9.67 -2.94 -8.94
CA GLU A 127 -9.05 -1.64 -8.70
C GLU A 127 -7.76 -1.76 -7.88
N MET A 128 -7.71 -2.70 -6.94
CA MET A 128 -6.55 -2.90 -6.07
C MET A 128 -6.36 -4.35 -5.64
N THR A 129 -5.12 -4.84 -5.70
CA THR A 129 -4.76 -6.20 -5.30
C THR A 129 -4.59 -6.31 -3.78
N MET A 130 -5.67 -6.65 -3.08
CA MET A 130 -5.66 -6.91 -1.63
C MET A 130 -5.56 -8.40 -1.30
N ASN A 131 -5.10 -8.73 -0.08
CA ASN A 131 -5.11 -10.11 0.43
C ASN A 131 -6.56 -10.55 0.66
N GLY A 132 -6.98 -11.65 0.03
CA GLY A 132 -8.38 -12.14 0.01
C GLY A 132 -8.94 -12.24 -1.42
N CYS A 133 -8.47 -11.40 -2.35
CA CYS A 133 -8.87 -11.43 -3.76
C CYS A 133 -8.46 -12.71 -4.52
N SER A 134 -7.50 -13.48 -4.00
CA SER A 134 -7.07 -14.75 -4.57
C SER A 134 -7.92 -15.94 -4.11
N GLU A 135 -8.70 -15.80 -3.04
CA GLU A 135 -9.54 -16.87 -2.49
C GLU A 135 -10.85 -17.00 -3.27
N CYS A 136 -11.34 -15.87 -3.75
CA CYS A 136 -12.43 -15.78 -4.70
C CYS A 136 -11.83 -15.28 -6.02
N GLY A 137 -11.16 -16.19 -6.76
CA GLY A 137 -10.62 -15.90 -8.09
C GLY A 137 -11.65 -15.18 -8.98
N THR A 138 -11.19 -14.46 -10.01
CA THR A 138 -11.99 -13.50 -10.79
C THR A 138 -13.44 -13.94 -10.96
N LEU A 139 -14.32 -13.28 -10.19
CA LEU A 139 -15.76 -13.52 -10.11
C LEU A 139 -16.38 -13.19 -11.47
N SER A 140 -16.32 -14.14 -12.38
CA SER A 140 -17.03 -14.09 -13.65
C SER A 140 -18.40 -14.72 -13.43
N PRO A 141 -19.50 -14.08 -13.85
CA PRO A 141 -20.87 -14.61 -13.67
C PRO A 141 -21.15 -15.96 -14.38
N ARG A 142 -20.12 -16.61 -14.94
CA ARG A 142 -20.19 -17.85 -15.72
C ARG A 142 -19.25 -18.95 -15.22
N SER A 143 -18.45 -18.72 -14.17
CA SER A 143 -17.52 -19.73 -13.63
C SER A 143 -18.15 -20.48 -12.45
N ARG A 144 -18.02 -21.81 -12.44
CA ARG A 144 -18.35 -22.74 -11.34
C ARG A 144 -17.57 -22.48 -10.02
N TYR A 145 -16.77 -21.41 -9.96
CA TYR A 145 -15.88 -21.09 -8.85
C TYR A 145 -16.57 -20.25 -7.76
N TYR A 146 -17.81 -19.81 -8.00
CA TYR A 146 -18.69 -19.23 -6.98
C TYR A 146 -18.93 -20.22 -5.81
N ASP A 147 -18.88 -21.53 -6.09
CA ASP A 147 -19.28 -22.59 -5.16
C ASP A 147 -18.24 -22.93 -4.08
N ASP A 148 -17.00 -22.45 -4.17
CA ASP A 148 -15.94 -22.75 -3.18
C ASP A 148 -15.47 -21.51 -2.39
N CYS A 149 -15.99 -20.32 -2.70
CA CYS A 149 -15.61 -19.07 -2.05
C CYS A 149 -16.70 -18.61 -1.07
N ASP A 150 -16.33 -18.41 0.20
CA ASP A 150 -17.21 -17.78 1.20
C ASP A 150 -17.20 -16.25 0.99
N MET A 151 -18.09 -15.75 0.14
CA MET A 151 -18.09 -14.34 -0.30
C MET A 151 -18.24 -13.35 0.84
N MET A 152 -19.12 -13.63 1.79
CA MET A 152 -19.35 -12.71 2.91
C MET A 152 -18.12 -12.63 3.82
N ASP A 153 -17.38 -13.73 3.98
CA ASP A 153 -16.14 -13.74 4.77
C ASP A 153 -15.03 -12.94 4.07
N VAL A 154 -14.80 -13.20 2.77
CA VAL A 154 -13.79 -12.46 1.99
C VAL A 154 -14.15 -10.97 1.89
N TYR A 155 -15.40 -10.64 1.63
CA TYR A 155 -15.88 -9.25 1.61
C TYR A 155 -15.70 -8.57 2.98
N SER A 156 -15.97 -9.30 4.07
CA SER A 156 -15.75 -8.77 5.42
C SER A 156 -14.28 -8.48 5.70
N ARG A 157 -13.36 -9.40 5.34
CA ARG A 157 -11.91 -9.19 5.51
C ARG A 157 -11.42 -8.02 4.66
N LEU A 158 -11.96 -7.88 3.46
CA LEU A 158 -11.60 -6.81 2.54
C LEU A 158 -12.05 -5.44 3.05
N CYS A 159 -13.28 -5.36 3.58
CA CYS A 159 -13.83 -4.12 4.13
C CYS A 159 -13.28 -3.77 5.51
N LYS A 160 -12.86 -4.75 6.33
CA LYS A 160 -12.10 -4.48 7.55
C LYS A 160 -10.74 -3.87 7.26
N ALA A 161 -10.08 -4.31 6.21
CA ALA A 161 -8.78 -3.75 5.82
C ALA A 161 -8.86 -2.26 5.49
N MET A 162 -10.01 -1.80 4.94
CA MET A 162 -10.25 -0.38 4.66
C MET A 162 -11.76 -0.06 4.71
N PRO A 163 -12.30 0.36 5.87
CA PRO A 163 -13.74 0.55 6.06
C PRO A 163 -14.31 1.78 5.35
N GLY A 164 -13.45 2.68 4.83
CA GLY A 164 -13.85 3.93 4.19
C GLY A 164 -14.13 3.83 2.68
N MET A 165 -14.05 2.65 2.07
CA MET A 165 -14.33 2.51 0.64
C MET A 165 -15.83 2.59 0.35
N THR A 166 -16.22 3.23 -0.76
CA THR A 166 -17.61 3.27 -1.23
C THR A 166 -18.20 1.87 -1.44
N GLN A 167 -17.34 0.93 -1.82
CA GLN A 167 -17.65 -0.48 -2.07
C GLN A 167 -17.96 -1.26 -0.79
N CYS A 168 -17.61 -0.72 0.37
CA CYS A 168 -17.87 -1.29 1.71
C CYS A 168 -19.08 -0.70 2.41
N LYS A 169 -19.90 0.11 1.70
CA LYS A 169 -21.10 0.71 2.27
C LYS A 169 -22.15 -0.34 2.68
N ALA A 170 -22.31 -1.41 1.90
CA ALA A 170 -23.27 -2.47 2.22
C ALA A 170 -22.80 -3.33 3.41
N TRP A 171 -21.50 -3.62 3.49
CA TRP A 171 -20.91 -4.26 4.66
C TRP A 171 -21.04 -3.40 5.93
N SER A 172 -20.69 -2.12 5.86
CA SER A 172 -20.79 -1.21 7.02
C SER A 172 -22.24 -1.01 7.48
N ALA A 173 -23.21 -1.00 6.57
CA ALA A 173 -24.63 -1.02 6.89
C ALA A 173 -24.99 -2.29 7.70
N PHE A 174 -24.66 -3.47 7.18
CA PHE A 174 -24.85 -4.74 7.90
C PHE A 174 -24.19 -4.74 9.28
N CYS A 175 -22.96 -4.21 9.39
CA CYS A 175 -22.22 -4.14 10.64
C CYS A 175 -22.75 -3.07 11.62
N SER A 176 -23.50 -2.09 11.14
CA SER A 176 -24.14 -1.07 11.99
C SER A 176 -25.46 -1.55 12.62
N GLY A 177 -26.06 -2.61 12.07
CA GLY A 177 -27.30 -3.21 12.54
C GLY A 177 -27.10 -4.53 13.26
N ALA A 178 -28.14 -4.97 13.98
CA ALA A 178 -28.23 -6.36 14.41
C ALA A 178 -28.58 -7.24 13.19
N PRO A 179 -27.91 -8.39 13.00
CA PRO A 179 -26.96 -9.04 13.90
C PRO A 179 -25.47 -8.79 13.60
N GLY A 180 -25.13 -7.97 12.59
CA GLY A 180 -23.75 -7.77 12.16
C GLY A 180 -22.86 -7.15 13.24
N SER A 181 -23.39 -6.24 14.07
CA SER A 181 -22.63 -5.50 15.08
C SER A 181 -21.85 -6.34 16.11
N THR A 182 -22.29 -7.58 16.38
CA THR A 182 -21.62 -8.49 17.34
C THR A 182 -20.93 -9.66 16.65
N SER A 183 -21.00 -9.74 15.32
CA SER A 183 -20.45 -10.86 14.56
C SER A 183 -18.94 -10.71 14.34
N SER A 184 -18.22 -11.82 14.29
CA SER A 184 -16.81 -11.86 13.90
C SER A 184 -16.58 -11.37 12.46
N LEU A 185 -17.63 -11.17 11.65
CA LEU A 185 -17.57 -10.54 10.33
C LEU A 185 -17.41 -9.01 10.41
N CYS A 186 -17.71 -8.39 11.55
CA CYS A 186 -17.70 -6.94 11.72
C CYS A 186 -16.71 -6.50 12.80
N ILE A 187 -16.52 -7.32 13.84
CA ILE A 187 -15.54 -7.05 14.89
C ILE A 187 -14.15 -7.46 14.41
N ASP A 188 -13.16 -6.58 14.57
CA ASP A 188 -11.76 -6.94 14.41
C ASP A 188 -11.35 -7.84 15.58
N ASP A 189 -11.28 -9.16 15.36
CA ASP A 189 -10.72 -10.13 16.30
C ASP A 189 -9.19 -9.96 16.52
N GLY A 190 -8.61 -8.82 16.12
CA GLY A 190 -7.17 -8.54 16.24
C GLY A 190 -6.27 -9.46 15.42
N THR A 191 -6.83 -10.36 14.61
CA THR A 191 -6.11 -11.29 13.74
C THR A 191 -5.80 -10.68 12.37
N GLY A 192 -6.50 -9.61 12.00
CA GLY A 192 -6.29 -8.81 10.79
C GLY A 192 -5.72 -7.45 11.14
N ASP A 193 -4.41 -7.33 11.02
CA ASP A 193 -3.67 -6.09 11.20
C ASP A 193 -4.18 -5.02 10.20
N PRO A 194 -4.81 -3.89 10.62
CA PRO A 194 -5.44 -2.96 9.69
C PRO A 194 -4.39 -2.41 8.73
N ALA A 195 -4.73 -2.45 7.44
CA ALA A 195 -3.84 -1.99 6.38
C ALA A 195 -3.82 -0.45 6.37
N PRO A 196 -2.63 0.18 6.40
CA PRO A 196 -2.47 1.61 6.11
C PRO A 196 -3.24 2.04 4.86
N GLY A 197 -3.98 3.14 4.99
CA GLY A 197 -4.64 3.76 3.84
C GLY A 197 -3.61 4.49 2.99
N MET A 198 -3.47 4.13 1.71
CA MET A 198 -2.60 4.87 0.79
C MET A 198 -3.26 6.20 0.40
N ILE A 199 -2.88 7.28 1.07
CA ILE A 199 -3.34 8.64 0.76
C ILE A 199 -2.24 9.45 0.08
N MET A 200 -2.60 10.13 -1.01
CA MET A 200 -1.67 10.84 -1.91
C MET A 200 -1.57 12.35 -1.59
N TYR A 201 -1.72 12.74 -0.34
CA TYR A 201 -1.59 14.11 0.14
C TYR A 201 -0.96 14.12 1.54
N PHE A 202 -0.36 15.23 1.96
CA PHE A 202 0.32 15.30 3.26
C PHE A 202 -0.63 14.95 4.41
N HIS A 203 -0.25 13.95 5.19
CA HIS A 203 -1.07 13.44 6.28
C HIS A 203 -0.25 13.17 7.55
N THR A 204 -0.94 13.14 8.68
CA THR A 204 -0.37 12.92 10.02
C THR A 204 -0.71 11.54 10.57
N GLY A 205 -0.86 10.55 9.67
CA GLY A 205 -1.16 9.17 10.04
C GLY A 205 -0.01 8.55 10.84
N ILE A 206 -0.33 7.71 11.83
CA ILE A 206 0.69 6.98 12.60
C ILE A 206 0.96 5.58 12.05
N VAL A 207 0.04 5.02 11.25
CA VAL A 207 0.09 3.64 10.73
C VAL A 207 0.42 3.68 9.25
N GLU A 208 1.70 3.52 8.89
CA GLU A 208 2.19 3.60 7.51
C GLU A 208 3.19 2.48 7.19
N TYR A 209 3.25 2.06 5.91
CA TYR A 209 4.26 1.12 5.46
C TYR A 209 5.61 1.82 5.23
N ILE A 210 6.63 1.43 5.99
CA ILE A 210 7.99 1.98 5.85
C ILE A 210 8.87 0.96 5.15
N LEU A 211 9.04 1.11 3.84
CA LEU A 211 9.89 0.29 2.94
C LEU A 211 9.48 -1.19 2.80
N PHE A 212 8.95 -1.81 3.85
CA PHE A 212 8.56 -3.22 3.90
C PHE A 212 7.18 -3.37 4.56
N LYS A 213 6.39 -4.35 4.10
CA LYS A 213 5.08 -4.69 4.67
C LYS A 213 5.12 -4.97 6.19
N LYS A 214 6.25 -5.48 6.69
CA LYS A 214 6.42 -5.82 8.12
C LYS A 214 6.79 -4.62 9.00
N TRP A 215 7.31 -3.54 8.41
CA TRP A 215 7.70 -2.35 9.17
C TRP A 215 6.56 -1.34 9.12
N VAL A 216 5.64 -1.47 10.08
CA VAL A 216 4.49 -0.59 10.25
C VAL A 216 4.42 -0.16 11.72
N PRO A 217 4.62 1.13 12.03
CA PRO A 217 4.38 1.62 13.37
C PRO A 217 2.88 1.62 13.67
N ARG A 218 2.46 0.94 14.73
CA ARG A 218 1.06 0.95 15.21
C ARG A 218 0.89 1.76 16.50
N ASN A 219 2.01 2.07 17.15
CA ASN A 219 2.08 2.83 18.40
C ASN A 219 2.86 4.13 18.20
N VAL A 220 2.54 5.16 18.99
CA VAL A 220 3.28 6.43 18.98
C VAL A 220 4.78 6.21 19.22
N LEU A 221 5.14 5.30 20.12
CA LEU A 221 6.54 4.97 20.38
C LEU A 221 7.22 4.33 19.16
N GLN A 222 6.55 3.39 18.49
CA GLN A 222 7.09 2.76 17.27
C GLN A 222 7.24 3.79 16.14
N TYR A 223 6.31 4.74 16.05
CA TYR A 223 6.36 5.83 15.09
C TYR A 223 7.57 6.74 15.34
N VAL A 224 7.78 7.20 16.58
CA VAL A 224 8.94 8.03 16.95
C VAL A 224 10.26 7.29 16.73
N LEU A 225 10.33 5.99 17.06
CA LEU A 225 11.50 5.16 16.77
C LEU A 225 11.77 5.04 15.26
N SER A 226 10.71 4.95 14.46
CA SER A 226 10.84 4.92 13.00
C SER A 226 11.32 6.25 12.44
N MET A 227 10.83 7.38 12.99
CA MET A 227 11.36 8.70 12.67
C MET A 227 12.85 8.79 12.98
N LEU A 228 13.27 8.37 14.18
CA LEU A 228 14.68 8.36 14.59
C LEU A 228 15.54 7.46 13.69
N ALA A 229 15.03 6.27 13.35
CA ALA A 229 15.73 5.35 12.46
C ALA A 229 15.95 5.96 11.07
N LEU A 230 14.94 6.62 10.50
CA LEU A 230 15.04 7.29 9.19
C LEU A 230 15.94 8.53 9.23
N PHE A 231 15.93 9.28 10.34
CA PHE A 231 16.87 10.36 10.58
C PHE A 231 18.32 9.85 10.56
N CYS A 232 18.61 8.79 11.33
CA CYS A 232 19.92 8.17 11.36
C CYS A 232 20.32 7.59 9.99
N LEU A 233 19.37 7.00 9.26
CA LEU A 233 19.59 6.48 7.91
C LEU A 233 19.94 7.60 6.92
N ALA A 234 19.28 8.75 7.01
CA ALA A 234 19.58 9.93 6.20
C ALA A 234 20.96 10.53 6.52
N VAL A 235 21.32 10.64 7.80
CA VAL A 235 22.68 11.05 8.21
C VAL A 235 23.73 10.07 7.69
N PHE A 236 23.45 8.77 7.79
CA PHE A 236 24.35 7.72 7.30
C PHE A 236 24.53 7.79 5.78
N TYR A 237 23.46 8.07 5.03
CA TYR A 237 23.51 8.28 3.58
C TYR A 237 24.46 9.43 3.20
N GLU A 238 24.37 10.58 3.85
CA GLU A 238 25.28 11.72 3.60
C GLU A 238 26.74 11.39 3.96
N CYS A 239 26.96 10.68 5.07
CA CYS A 239 28.30 10.21 5.42
C CYS A 239 28.89 9.26 4.37
N LEU A 240 28.09 8.36 3.82
CA LEU A 240 28.54 7.46 2.75
C LEU A 240 28.79 8.22 1.44
N GLN A 241 28.01 9.26 1.14
CA GLN A 241 28.24 10.15 -0.02
C GLN A 241 29.60 10.86 0.11
N ALA A 242 29.91 11.39 1.29
CA ALA A 242 31.21 11.97 1.58
C ALA A 242 32.35 10.97 1.42
N MET A 243 32.17 9.75 1.93
CA MET A 243 33.15 8.67 1.78
C MET A 243 33.35 8.26 0.32
N HIS A 244 32.31 8.26 -0.51
CA HIS A 244 32.42 7.98 -1.94
C HIS A 244 33.30 9.03 -2.64
N VAL A 245 33.09 10.31 -2.34
CA VAL A 245 33.91 11.41 -2.88
C VAL A 245 35.38 11.26 -2.43
N VAL A 246 35.61 10.98 -1.15
CA VAL A 246 36.97 10.77 -0.62
C VAL A 246 37.65 9.56 -1.27
N LEU A 247 36.92 8.46 -1.47
CA LEU A 247 37.42 7.26 -2.13
C LEU A 247 37.79 7.54 -3.59
N ASP A 248 36.96 8.31 -4.30
CA ASP A 248 37.24 8.72 -5.67
C ASP A 248 38.46 9.64 -5.78
N MET A 249 38.64 10.55 -4.82
CA MET A 249 39.87 11.36 -4.72
C MET A 249 41.09 10.48 -4.45
N TYR A 250 41.00 9.52 -3.52
CA TYR A 250 42.10 8.63 -3.15
C TYR A 250 42.52 7.73 -4.32
N LEU A 251 41.54 7.15 -5.01
CA LEU A 251 41.77 6.26 -6.13
C LEU A 251 41.95 7.00 -7.47
N GLY A 252 41.64 8.30 -7.54
CA GLY A 252 41.85 9.20 -8.69
C GLY A 252 43.32 9.59 -8.90
N ARG A 253 44.22 8.90 -8.19
CA ARG A 253 45.66 9.08 -8.27
C ARG A 253 46.16 8.82 -9.69
N ARG A 254 46.52 9.92 -10.36
CA ARG A 254 47.37 10.09 -11.56
C ARG A 254 46.66 10.21 -12.92
N ILE A 255 46.45 11.46 -13.36
CA ILE A 255 46.91 11.86 -14.69
C ILE A 255 48.16 12.73 -14.47
N PRO A 256 49.38 12.25 -14.77
CA PRO A 256 50.53 13.15 -14.79
C PRO A 256 50.32 14.15 -15.94
N SER A 257 50.22 15.43 -15.61
CA SER A 257 50.38 16.50 -16.61
C SER A 257 51.76 16.32 -17.24
N LYS A 258 51.81 15.82 -18.47
CA LYS A 258 53.07 15.81 -19.22
C LYS A 258 53.40 17.27 -19.50
N ASN A 259 54.43 17.74 -18.80
CA ASN A 259 55.15 18.97 -19.10
C ASN A 259 55.60 18.93 -20.57
N SER A 260 54.91 19.64 -21.46
CA SER A 260 55.33 19.82 -22.84
C SER A 260 56.42 20.90 -22.89
N ASN A 261 57.62 20.55 -22.42
CA ASN A 261 58.83 21.28 -22.82
C ASN A 261 59.23 20.78 -24.21
N GLY A 262 58.57 21.31 -25.24
CA GLY A 262 59.03 21.29 -26.62
C GLY A 262 59.55 22.68 -26.97
N VAL A 263 60.86 22.85 -26.85
CA VAL A 263 61.63 23.98 -27.39
C VAL A 263 61.47 23.99 -28.92
N TYR A 264 61.02 25.11 -29.49
CA TYR A 264 61.57 25.74 -30.71
C TYR A 264 61.22 27.23 -30.70
N ASP A 265 62.25 28.01 -30.37
CA ASP A 265 62.65 29.33 -30.88
C ASP A 265 61.67 30.50 -30.91
N ALA A 266 62.00 31.50 -30.07
CA ALA A 266 61.64 32.89 -30.28
C ALA A 266 62.46 33.48 -31.45
N PRO A 267 61.83 34.33 -32.28
CA PRO A 267 62.50 35.52 -32.79
C PRO A 267 61.87 36.79 -32.22
N ASP A 268 62.76 37.71 -31.89
CA ASP A 268 62.59 39.04 -31.31
C ASP A 268 61.71 40.02 -32.13
N PRO A 269 61.38 41.21 -31.57
CA PRO A 269 60.35 42.13 -32.06
C PRO A 269 60.87 43.07 -33.15
N ASP A 270 60.01 43.45 -34.10
CA ASP A 270 59.89 44.81 -34.66
C ASP A 270 58.77 44.92 -35.73
N SER A 271 58.06 46.05 -35.69
CA SER A 271 56.95 46.60 -36.52
C SER A 271 57.14 46.60 -38.07
N PRO A 272 56.26 47.21 -38.91
CA PRO A 272 54.79 47.12 -39.06
C PRO A 272 54.35 47.01 -40.56
N ALA A 273 53.03 46.88 -40.77
CA ALA A 273 52.24 47.38 -41.91
C ALA A 273 52.33 46.76 -43.34
N ASP A 274 51.12 46.64 -43.91
CA ASP A 274 50.71 46.99 -45.28
C ASP A 274 50.30 45.87 -46.28
N SER A 275 48.97 45.85 -46.52
CA SER A 275 48.27 45.95 -47.80
C SER A 275 48.47 44.97 -48.98
N GLN A 276 47.29 44.52 -49.44
CA GLN A 276 46.81 44.41 -50.83
C GLN A 276 46.95 43.09 -51.61
N ALA A 277 45.76 42.54 -51.90
CA ALA A 277 45.45 41.59 -52.95
C ALA A 277 45.62 42.19 -54.37
N PRO A 278 45.59 41.33 -55.41
CA PRO A 278 44.93 41.70 -56.65
C PRO A 278 43.86 40.69 -57.13
N LEU A 279 43.05 41.18 -58.06
CA LEU A 279 41.71 40.76 -58.45
C LEU A 279 41.65 40.06 -59.84
N THR A 280 40.63 39.21 -60.01
CA THR A 280 39.80 38.94 -61.24
C THR A 280 40.32 37.98 -62.36
N PRO A 281 39.49 37.56 -63.35
CA PRO A 281 38.23 36.77 -63.25
C PRO A 281 38.04 35.72 -64.39
N SER A 282 37.21 34.67 -64.21
CA SER A 282 36.27 34.13 -65.24
C SER A 282 35.57 32.83 -64.79
N GLN A 283 34.24 32.80 -64.83
CA GLN A 283 33.33 31.62 -64.70
C GLN A 283 32.76 31.26 -66.11
N PRO A 284 32.03 30.13 -66.37
CA PRO A 284 31.23 29.31 -65.43
C PRO A 284 31.21 27.77 -65.63
N SER A 285 30.87 27.01 -64.59
CA SER A 285 29.76 26.03 -64.63
C SER A 285 29.50 25.33 -63.27
N ARG A 286 28.22 25.38 -62.87
CA ARG A 286 27.42 24.42 -62.08
C ARG A 286 27.79 24.06 -60.63
N SER A 287 27.15 24.82 -59.74
CA SER A 287 26.21 24.37 -58.70
C SER A 287 26.67 23.37 -57.63
N ARG A 288 26.90 23.88 -56.40
CA ARG A 288 26.00 23.61 -55.28
C ARG A 288 26.08 24.71 -54.20
N PHE A 289 24.95 25.40 -54.09
CA PHE A 289 24.41 26.23 -53.00
C PHE A 289 25.27 26.39 -51.73
N GLY A 290 25.78 27.61 -51.53
CA GLY A 290 26.30 28.09 -50.24
C GLY A 290 25.24 28.90 -49.50
N THR A 291 25.32 28.88 -48.17
CA THR A 291 24.71 29.89 -47.30
C THR A 291 25.72 30.24 -46.21
N PHE A 292 25.85 31.54 -45.96
CA PHE A 292 26.84 32.23 -45.12
C PHE A 292 26.49 32.16 -43.60
N PRO A 293 27.04 33.03 -42.72
CA PRO A 293 28.09 32.71 -41.75
C PRO A 293 27.59 32.78 -40.29
N ALA A 294 28.26 32.13 -39.35
CA ALA A 294 28.03 32.39 -37.93
C ALA A 294 29.33 32.18 -37.16
N SER A 295 29.76 33.24 -36.48
CA SER A 295 30.67 33.30 -35.33
C SER A 295 31.78 32.24 -35.25
N ALA A 296 33.03 32.71 -35.30
CA ALA A 296 34.17 31.96 -34.79
C ALA A 296 33.92 31.58 -33.32
N ALA A 297 33.36 30.39 -33.10
CA ALA A 297 33.42 29.70 -31.84
C ALA A 297 34.90 29.33 -31.61
N PRO A 298 35.45 29.53 -30.41
CA PRO A 298 36.72 28.90 -30.07
C PRO A 298 36.49 27.41 -30.23
N ALA A 299 37.23 26.80 -31.17
CA ALA A 299 37.30 25.36 -31.30
C ALA A 299 37.68 24.81 -29.94
N SER A 300 36.69 24.28 -29.22
CA SER A 300 36.91 23.39 -28.11
C SER A 300 37.69 22.23 -28.69
N ALA A 301 39.01 22.31 -28.59
CA ALA A 301 39.87 21.16 -28.73
C ALA A 301 39.36 20.20 -27.66
N GLU A 302 38.51 19.27 -28.09
CA GLU A 302 38.11 18.11 -27.33
C GLU A 302 39.42 17.43 -26.92
N VAL A 303 39.85 17.72 -25.70
CA VAL A 303 40.77 16.86 -24.98
C VAL A 303 39.97 15.60 -24.72
N TYR A 304 39.93 14.73 -25.72
CA TYR A 304 39.56 13.33 -25.60
C TYR A 304 40.59 12.75 -24.65
N ALA A 305 40.32 12.88 -23.35
CA ALA A 305 41.14 12.33 -22.29
C ALA A 305 41.29 10.84 -22.61
N LYS A 306 42.51 10.42 -22.97
CA LYS A 306 42.82 9.01 -23.23
C LYS A 306 42.24 8.19 -22.09
N GLN A 307 41.33 7.28 -22.44
CA GLN A 307 40.68 6.36 -21.52
C GLN A 307 41.73 5.69 -20.61
N PRO A 308 41.45 5.54 -19.30
CA PRO A 308 42.38 4.92 -18.38
C PRO A 308 42.67 3.50 -18.86
N SER A 309 43.96 3.17 -18.98
CA SER A 309 44.41 1.86 -19.43
C SER A 309 43.81 0.76 -18.53
N TRP A 310 43.18 -0.22 -19.17
CA TRP A 310 42.49 -1.39 -18.62
C TRP A 310 43.45 -2.41 -17.97
N THR A 311 44.45 -1.94 -17.22
CA THR A 311 45.54 -2.75 -16.65
C THR A 311 45.82 -2.45 -15.17
N THR A 312 45.01 -1.59 -14.53
CA THR A 312 45.03 -1.47 -13.06
C THR A 312 44.03 -2.47 -12.50
N GLY A 313 44.47 -3.34 -11.58
CA GLY A 313 43.72 -4.53 -11.14
C GLY A 313 42.25 -4.26 -10.78
N TRP A 314 41.41 -5.28 -10.93
CA TRP A 314 39.95 -5.20 -10.77
C TRP A 314 39.48 -4.79 -9.36
N GLY A 315 40.32 -4.92 -8.34
CA GLY A 315 39.96 -4.63 -6.93
C GLY A 315 39.41 -3.22 -6.69
N PRO A 316 40.17 -2.14 -6.95
CA PRO A 316 39.69 -0.77 -6.79
C PRO A 316 38.45 -0.43 -7.63
N THR A 317 38.33 -1.01 -8.82
CA THR A 317 37.17 -0.82 -9.70
C THR A 317 35.91 -1.47 -9.11
N LEU A 318 36.04 -2.66 -8.54
CA LEU A 318 34.93 -3.35 -7.86
C LEU A 318 34.51 -2.63 -6.57
N ILE A 319 35.45 -2.11 -5.79
CA ILE A 319 35.17 -1.37 -4.55
C ILE A 319 34.41 -0.06 -4.84
N ARG A 320 34.80 0.67 -5.89
CA ARG A 320 34.05 1.86 -6.33
C ARG A 320 32.64 1.49 -6.80
N GLY A 321 32.52 0.45 -7.62
CA GLY A 321 31.23 0.00 -8.13
C GLY A 321 30.29 -0.46 -7.02
N SER A 322 30.78 -1.20 -6.02
CA SER A 322 29.95 -1.69 -4.92
C SER A 322 29.47 -0.56 -4.00
N LEU A 323 30.33 0.41 -3.67
CA LEU A 323 29.93 1.58 -2.89
C LEU A 323 28.85 2.39 -3.64
N ARG A 324 29.01 2.56 -4.96
CA ARG A 324 28.01 3.23 -5.80
C ARG A 324 26.65 2.52 -5.79
N MET A 325 26.64 1.18 -5.81
CA MET A 325 25.41 0.37 -5.71
C MET A 325 24.70 0.53 -4.36
N VAL A 326 25.46 0.51 -3.25
CA VAL A 326 24.91 0.75 -1.91
C VAL A 326 24.30 2.16 -1.82
N MET A 327 25.02 3.15 -2.34
CA MET A 327 24.53 4.54 -2.36
C MET A 327 23.25 4.73 -3.16
N ALA A 328 23.17 4.12 -4.35
CA ALA A 328 21.96 4.15 -5.15
C ALA A 328 20.77 3.54 -4.39
N THR A 329 20.98 2.38 -3.75
CA THR A 329 19.94 1.68 -2.98
C THR A 329 19.40 2.55 -1.84
N LEU A 330 20.27 3.20 -1.07
CA LEU A 330 19.86 4.09 0.02
C LEU A 330 19.15 5.35 -0.49
N SER A 331 19.60 5.94 -1.61
CA SER A 331 18.94 7.12 -2.19
C SER A 331 17.50 6.81 -2.63
N TYR A 332 17.27 5.68 -3.29
CA TYR A 332 15.93 5.25 -3.66
C TYR A 332 15.09 4.85 -2.45
N ALA A 333 15.70 4.24 -1.43
CA ALA A 333 14.99 3.93 -0.19
C ALA A 333 14.47 5.18 0.53
N LEU A 334 15.32 6.21 0.68
CA LEU A 334 14.91 7.50 1.27
C LEU A 334 13.87 8.21 0.40
N MET A 335 14.01 8.14 -0.93
CA MET A 335 12.99 8.66 -1.85
C MET A 335 11.64 7.97 -1.67
N LEU A 336 11.61 6.62 -1.60
CA LEU A 336 10.37 5.85 -1.34
C LEU A 336 9.71 6.25 -0.03
N VAL A 337 10.50 6.53 1.01
CA VAL A 337 9.98 7.02 2.30
C VAL A 337 9.35 8.40 2.14
N THR A 338 9.99 9.34 1.44
CA THR A 338 9.39 10.68 1.23
C THR A 338 8.12 10.64 0.37
N MET A 339 7.99 9.64 -0.50
CA MET A 339 6.79 9.40 -1.31
C MET A 339 5.61 8.83 -0.51
N THR A 340 5.80 8.51 0.78
CA THR A 340 4.67 8.13 1.65
C THR A 340 3.80 9.30 2.05
N TYR A 341 4.19 10.56 1.76
CA TYR A 341 3.45 11.79 2.14
C TYR A 341 3.18 11.96 3.64
N ASN A 342 3.85 11.20 4.50
CA ASN A 342 3.74 11.35 5.94
C ASN A 342 4.56 12.56 6.42
N VAL A 343 3.91 13.53 7.05
CA VAL A 343 4.55 14.79 7.46
C VAL A 343 5.74 14.56 8.39
N GLY A 344 5.60 13.69 9.40
CA GLY A 344 6.68 13.45 10.36
C GLY A 344 7.86 12.68 9.75
N LEU A 345 7.60 11.67 8.92
CA LEU A 345 8.67 10.93 8.24
C LEU A 345 9.42 11.83 7.25
N PHE A 346 8.69 12.66 6.49
CA PHE A 346 9.26 13.61 5.55
C PHE A 346 10.21 14.60 6.24
N PHE A 347 9.75 15.28 7.30
CA PHE A 347 10.60 16.21 8.03
C PHE A 347 11.78 15.52 8.71
N SER A 348 11.60 14.28 9.21
CA SER A 348 12.70 13.51 9.79
C SER A 348 13.83 13.27 8.78
N VAL A 349 13.49 12.89 7.55
CA VAL A 349 14.49 12.68 6.48
C VAL A 349 15.15 13.99 6.07
N VAL A 350 14.37 15.07 5.85
CA VAL A 350 14.91 16.38 5.45
C VAL A 350 15.89 16.94 6.48
N VAL A 351 15.52 16.90 7.77
CA VAL A 351 16.39 17.34 8.86
C VAL A 351 17.61 16.42 8.97
N GLY A 352 17.45 15.11 8.76
CA GLY A 352 18.55 14.14 8.74
C GLY A 352 19.56 14.41 7.64
N LEU A 353 19.12 14.70 6.41
CA LEU A 353 20.02 15.09 5.30
C LEU A 353 20.74 16.41 5.61
N GLY A 354 20.03 17.39 6.16
CA GLY A 354 20.64 18.66 6.61
C GLY A 354 21.74 18.44 7.64
N VAL A 355 21.46 17.69 8.71
CA VAL A 355 22.45 17.38 9.76
C VAL A 355 23.58 16.50 9.21
N GLY A 356 23.27 15.54 8.35
CA GLY A 356 24.24 14.66 7.70
C GLY A 356 25.28 15.45 6.89
N SER A 357 24.82 16.43 6.10
CA SER A 357 25.72 17.30 5.32
C SER A 357 26.67 18.12 6.22
N MET A 358 26.19 18.60 7.37
CA MET A 358 27.01 19.33 8.34
C MET A 358 28.08 18.44 8.99
N LEU A 359 27.75 17.17 9.27
CA LEU A 359 28.68 16.19 9.82
C LEU A 359 29.68 15.67 8.78
N ALA A 360 29.28 15.60 7.52
CA ALA A 360 30.14 15.20 6.40
C ALA A 360 31.22 16.23 6.09
N ALA A 361 30.93 17.54 6.24
CA ALA A 361 31.86 18.63 5.93
C ALA A 361 33.24 18.56 6.65
N PRO A 362 33.36 18.27 7.96
CA PRO A 362 34.66 18.11 8.60
C PRO A 362 35.41 16.85 8.15
N ILE A 363 34.68 15.78 7.76
CA ILE A 363 35.27 14.52 7.31
C ILE A 363 36.00 14.73 5.98
N THR A 364 35.36 15.39 5.02
CA THR A 364 35.96 15.71 3.73
C THR A 364 37.17 16.63 3.87
N LYS A 365 37.09 17.67 4.71
CA LYS A 365 38.21 18.57 5.02
C LYS A 365 39.39 17.86 5.69
N SER A 366 39.13 16.90 6.58
CA SER A 366 40.18 16.12 7.24
C SER A 366 40.86 15.17 6.25
N ALA A 367 40.09 14.57 5.35
CA ALA A 367 40.61 13.73 4.28
C ALA A 367 41.47 14.52 3.28
N GLU A 368 41.03 15.72 2.90
CA GLU A 368 41.81 16.63 2.05
C GLU A 368 43.18 16.95 2.67
N LYS A 369 43.21 17.34 3.95
CA LYS A 369 44.47 17.62 4.67
C LYS A 369 45.38 16.40 4.74
N ALA A 370 44.84 15.21 4.99
CA ALA A 370 45.62 13.97 5.01
C ALA A 370 46.20 13.63 3.62
N MET A 371 45.45 13.90 2.55
CA MET A 371 45.91 13.70 1.17
C MET A 371 46.98 14.72 0.75
N VAL A 372 46.87 15.98 1.19
CA VAL A 372 47.92 17.00 0.99
C VAL A 372 49.19 16.64 1.76
N ALA A 373 49.07 16.24 3.04
CA ALA A 373 50.21 15.86 3.88
C ALA A 373 50.97 14.62 3.38
N SER A 374 50.26 13.69 2.73
CA SER A 374 50.87 12.50 2.12
C SER A 374 51.49 12.76 0.73
N GLY A 375 51.48 14.01 0.25
CA GLY A 375 52.01 14.40 -1.06
C GLY A 375 51.24 13.77 -2.22
N ALA A 376 50.01 13.29 -1.99
CA ALA A 376 49.19 12.65 -3.00
C ALA A 376 48.59 13.65 -4.00
N ILE A 377 48.49 14.93 -3.61
CA ILE A 377 47.96 16.05 -4.41
C ILE A 377 49.02 17.17 -4.39
N VAL A 378 49.59 17.52 -5.54
CA VAL A 378 50.49 18.67 -5.70
C VAL A 378 49.66 19.85 -6.18
N GLY A 379 49.33 20.76 -5.27
CA GLY A 379 48.64 22.02 -5.58
C GLY A 379 47.31 22.18 -4.84
N THR A 380 47.06 23.40 -4.38
CA THR A 380 45.77 23.83 -3.81
C THR A 380 44.69 23.77 -4.90
N VAL A 381 43.82 22.76 -4.84
CA VAL A 381 42.65 22.66 -5.71
C VAL A 381 41.61 23.65 -5.21
N HIS A 382 41.73 24.91 -5.64
CA HIS A 382 40.88 26.02 -5.19
C HIS A 382 39.43 25.96 -5.72
N ASN A 383 39.04 24.95 -6.49
CA ASN A 383 37.80 24.97 -7.30
C ASN A 383 36.87 23.75 -7.14
N TRP A 384 36.89 23.02 -6.02
CA TRP A 384 35.94 21.91 -5.82
C TRP A 384 34.57 22.36 -5.30
N GLU A 385 34.44 23.60 -4.81
CA GLU A 385 33.18 24.14 -4.28
C GLU A 385 32.10 24.42 -5.36
N THR A 386 32.42 24.31 -6.65
CA THR A 386 31.49 24.61 -7.76
C THR A 386 30.90 23.38 -8.47
N CYS A 387 31.10 22.17 -7.95
CA CYS A 387 30.53 20.93 -8.53
C CYS A 387 29.63 20.20 -7.54
N CYS A 388 28.65 20.90 -6.94
CA CYS A 388 27.54 20.29 -6.22
C CYS A 388 26.22 20.87 -6.74
#